data_AF-A0A1G2AQF0-F1
#
_entry.id   AF-A0A1G2AQF0-F1
#
_cell.length_a   1.000
_cell.length_b   1.000
_cell.length_c   1.000
_cell.angle_alpha   90.00
_cell.angle_beta   90.00
_cell.angle_gamma   90.00
#
_symmetry.space_group_name_H-M   'P 1'
#
loop_
_entity.id
_entity.type
_entity.pdbx_description
1 polymer ?
#
loop_
_entity_poly.entity_id
_entity_poly.type
_entity_poly.pdbx_seq_one_letter_code
_entity_poly.pdbx_strand_id
1 'polypeptide(L)'
;MSTENLKRTSIFGHTVEYTGDSHDALQYLRDDIQSEEARVYFEQARYHGEAEFETDKEGQFTLKYHGGVYSIEKREASGGSWW
;
A
#
# COMPACT_ATOMS: atom_id res chain seq x y z
N MET A 1 15.78 -1.55 17.69
CA MET A 1 15.16 -1.09 16.43
C MET A 1 15.03 -2.33 15.56
N SER A 2 13.82 -2.86 15.41
CA SER A 2 13.57 -4.01 14.55
C SER A 2 13.74 -3.53 13.11
N THR A 3 14.77 -4.00 12.43
CA THR A 3 14.96 -3.74 11.00
C THR A 3 13.90 -4.55 10.26
N GLU A 4 12.71 -3.99 10.13
CA GLU A 4 11.70 -4.46 9.18
C GLU A 4 12.41 -4.71 7.84
N ASN A 5 12.39 -5.95 7.34
CA ASN A 5 13.05 -6.29 6.09
C ASN A 5 12.28 -5.65 4.94
N LEU A 6 12.70 -4.45 4.53
CA LEU A 6 12.16 -3.74 3.37
C LEU A 6 12.41 -4.60 2.13
N LYS A 7 11.33 -4.92 1.42
CA LYS A 7 11.34 -5.66 0.17
C LYS A 7 10.91 -4.74 -0.96
N ARG A 8 11.33 -5.07 -2.18
CA ARG A 8 10.97 -4.35 -3.40
C ARG A 8 10.41 -5.29 -4.44
N THR A 9 9.39 -4.85 -5.17
CA THR A 9 8.78 -5.59 -6.28
C THR A 9 8.30 -4.64 -7.38
N SER A 10 7.75 -5.20 -8.45
CA SER A 10 7.03 -4.45 -9.49
C SER A 10 5.56 -4.87 -9.53
N ILE A 11 4.65 -3.91 -9.54
CA ILE A 11 3.22 -4.11 -9.75
C ILE A 11 2.82 -3.30 -10.97
N PHE A 12 2.40 -3.97 -12.05
CA PHE A 12 1.97 -3.34 -13.31
C PHE A 12 2.94 -2.28 -13.87
N GLY A 13 4.25 -2.42 -13.63
CA GLY A 13 5.29 -1.48 -14.07
C GLY A 13 5.68 -0.41 -13.05
N HIS A 14 5.03 -0.37 -11.89
CA HIS A 14 5.37 0.50 -10.77
C HIS A 14 6.32 -0.20 -9.80
N THR A 15 7.41 0.46 -9.42
CA THR A 15 8.32 -0.04 -8.38
C THR A 15 7.70 0.19 -7.02
N VAL A 16 7.50 -0.88 -6.24
CA VAL A 16 6.84 -0.83 -4.93
C VAL A 16 7.75 -1.39 -3.85
N GLU A 17 7.91 -0.64 -2.77
CA GLU A 17 8.59 -1.04 -1.54
C GLU A 17 7.56 -1.33 -0.44
N TYR A 18 7.79 -2.40 0.31
CA TYR A 18 6.88 -2.85 1.35
C TYR A 18 7.63 -3.60 2.45
N THR A 19 7.08 -3.62 3.65
CA THR A 19 7.57 -4.46 4.75
C THR A 19 6.69 -5.71 4.92
N GLY A 20 7.10 -6.65 5.78
CA GLY A 20 6.36 -7.90 6.01
C GLY A 20 4.90 -7.67 6.38
N ASP A 21 4.63 -6.65 7.19
CA ASP A 21 3.30 -6.29 7.68
C ASP A 21 2.37 -5.72 6.60
N SER A 22 2.92 -5.38 5.44
CA SER A 22 2.19 -4.86 4.28
C SER A 22 2.03 -5.91 3.16
N HIS A 23 2.28 -7.19 3.44
CA HIS A 23 2.16 -8.25 2.44
C HIS A 23 0.74 -8.39 1.89
N ASP A 24 -0.28 -8.24 2.74
CA ASP A 24 -1.69 -8.34 2.32
C ASP A 24 -2.07 -7.20 1.37
N ALA A 25 -1.62 -5.99 1.64
CA ALA A 25 -1.80 -4.84 0.75
C ALA A 25 -1.12 -5.04 -0.62
N LEU A 26 0.05 -5.66 -0.61
CA LEU A 26 0.76 -6.01 -1.84
C LEU A 26 -0.02 -7.05 -2.65
N GLN A 27 -0.51 -8.11 -2.00
CA GLN A 27 -1.33 -9.13 -2.64
C GLN A 27 -2.61 -8.51 -3.21
N TYR A 28 -3.27 -7.65 -2.45
CA TYR A 28 -4.49 -6.97 -2.86
C TYR A 28 -4.29 -6.17 -4.16
N LEU A 29 -3.30 -5.28 -4.18
CA LEU A 29 -3.00 -4.44 -5.35
C LEU A 29 -2.51 -5.24 -6.56
N ARG A 30 -1.93 -6.43 -6.37
CA ARG A 30 -1.34 -7.25 -7.45
C ARG A 30 -2.32 -8.26 -8.03
N ASP A 31 -3.06 -8.94 -7.16
CA ASP A 31 -3.74 -10.19 -7.48
C ASP A 31 -5.26 -10.11 -7.26
N ASP A 32 -5.74 -9.34 -6.26
CA ASP A 32 -7.15 -9.42 -5.83
C ASP A 32 -8.06 -8.45 -6.59
N ILE A 33 -7.54 -7.29 -6.99
CA ILE A 33 -8.30 -6.30 -7.77
C ILE A 33 -7.88 -6.27 -9.24
N GLN A 34 -8.75 -5.70 -10.08
CA GLN A 34 -8.46 -5.52 -11.50
C GLN A 34 -7.27 -4.56 -11.67
N SER A 35 -6.46 -4.80 -12.70
CA SER A 35 -5.24 -4.01 -12.93
C SER A 35 -5.53 -2.51 -13.13
N GLU A 36 -6.66 -2.20 -13.76
CA GLU A 36 -7.18 -0.86 -13.98
C GLU A 36 -7.56 -0.16 -12.67
N GLU A 37 -8.12 -0.92 -11.71
CA GLU A 37 -8.45 -0.40 -10.38
C GLU A 37 -7.18 -0.15 -9.57
N ALA A 38 -6.23 -1.08 -9.58
CA ALA A 38 -4.93 -0.89 -8.95
C ALA A 38 -4.21 0.37 -9.47
N ARG A 39 -4.25 0.61 -10.79
CA ARG A 39 -3.67 1.81 -11.42
C ARG A 39 -4.24 3.10 -10.88
N VAL A 40 -5.53 3.15 -10.52
CA VAL A 40 -6.12 4.36 -9.92
C VAL A 40 -5.40 4.74 -8.63
N TYR A 41 -5.08 3.77 -7.75
CA TYR A 41 -4.32 4.06 -6.52
C TYR A 41 -2.91 4.60 -6.82
N PHE A 42 -2.21 4.00 -7.79
CA PHE A 42 -0.88 4.48 -8.20
C PHE A 42 -0.95 5.90 -8.78
N GLU A 43 -1.95 6.21 -9.61
CA GLU A 43 -2.15 7.54 -10.17
C GLU A 43 -2.47 8.57 -9.08
N GLN A 44 -3.40 8.24 -8.17
CA GLN A 44 -3.74 9.10 -7.04
C GLN A 44 -2.50 9.41 -6.19
N ALA A 45 -1.74 8.38 -5.82
CA ALA A 45 -0.50 8.55 -5.05
C ALA A 45 0.53 9.39 -5.80
N ARG A 46 0.65 9.22 -7.13
CA ARG A 46 1.56 10.03 -7.94
C ARG A 46 1.16 11.51 -8.00
N TYR A 47 -0.14 11.81 -8.12
CA TYR A 47 -0.64 13.19 -8.24
C TYR A 47 -0.72 13.90 -6.89
N HIS A 48 -1.07 13.20 -5.82
CA HIS A 48 -1.34 13.78 -4.51
C HIS A 48 -0.25 13.51 -3.46
N GLY A 49 0.73 12.67 -3.79
CA GLY A 49 1.78 12.22 -2.88
C GLY A 49 1.42 10.92 -2.16
N GLU A 50 0.13 10.64 -1.97
CA GLU A 50 -0.36 9.42 -1.36
C GLU A 50 -1.78 9.04 -1.80
N ALA A 51 -2.14 7.77 -1.62
CA ALA A 51 -3.49 7.26 -1.81
C ALA A 51 -3.82 6.25 -0.70
N GLU A 52 -4.96 6.44 -0.06
CA GLU A 52 -5.47 5.54 0.96
C GLU A 52 -6.32 4.44 0.33
N PHE A 53 -6.22 3.22 0.86
CA PHE A 53 -7.04 2.09 0.44
C PHE A 53 -7.27 1.10 1.57
N GLU A 54 -8.30 0.27 1.40
CA GLU A 54 -8.64 -0.82 2.31
C GLU A 54 -8.52 -2.16 1.58
N THR A 55 -8.17 -3.21 2.32
CA THR A 55 -8.22 -4.59 1.83
C THR A 55 -9.45 -5.31 2.38
N ASP A 56 -9.84 -6.38 1.70
CA ASP A 56 -10.95 -7.26 2.08
C ASP A 56 -10.70 -8.04 3.39
N LYS A 57 -9.43 -8.21 3.79
CA LYS A 57 -8.99 -9.00 4.96
C LYS A 57 -8.77 -8.20 6.25
N GLU A 58 -9.35 -7.01 6.37
CA GLU A 58 -9.11 -6.03 7.44
C GLU A 58 -7.69 -5.43 7.39
N GLY A 59 -7.57 -4.33 6.67
CA GLY A 59 -6.37 -3.50 6.73
C GLY A 59 -6.57 -2.16 6.03
N GLN A 60 -6.19 -1.09 6.71
CA GLN A 60 -6.15 0.25 6.14
C GLN A 60 -4.70 0.56 5.79
N PHE A 61 -4.45 0.90 4.53
CA PHE A 61 -3.10 1.14 4.02
C PHE A 61 -3.01 2.49 3.33
N THR A 62 -1.80 2.99 3.22
CA THR A 62 -1.44 4.18 2.44
C THR A 62 -0.36 3.80 1.45
N LEU A 63 -0.61 4.08 0.18
CA LEU A 63 0.39 4.02 -0.88
C LEU A 63 1.00 5.41 -1.04
N LYS A 64 2.29 5.58 -0.74
CA LYS A 64 3.01 6.85 -0.88
C LYS A 64 3.88 6.86 -2.12
N TYR A 65 4.05 8.02 -2.74
CA TYR A 65 4.89 8.20 -3.91
C TYR A 65 6.15 9.01 -3.59
N HIS A 66 7.31 8.46 -3.95
CA HIS A 66 8.63 9.03 -3.74
C HIS A 66 9.40 9.10 -5.06
N GLY A 67 8.99 9.99 -5.97
CA GLY A 67 9.79 10.35 -7.15
C GLY A 67 10.10 9.17 -8.10
N GLY A 68 9.18 8.20 -8.21
CA GLY A 68 9.29 7.05 -9.11
C GLY A 68 9.20 5.70 -8.40
N VAL A 69 9.28 5.71 -7.08
CA VAL A 69 9.12 4.54 -6.22
C VAL A 69 7.88 4.75 -5.35
N TYR A 70 7.08 3.71 -5.16
CA TYR A 70 5.96 3.71 -4.23
C TYR A 70 6.33 2.94 -2.97
N SER A 71 5.79 3.33 -1.83
CA SER A 71 5.89 2.59 -0.58
C SER A 71 4.49 2.31 -0.01
N ILE A 72 4.32 1.16 0.64
CA ILE A 72 3.08 0.81 1.34
C ILE A 72 3.32 0.92 2.83
N GLU A 73 2.45 1.65 3.51
CA GLU A 73 2.43 1.76 4.96
C GLU A 73 1.06 1.31 5.50
N LYS A 74 1.08 0.43 6.51
CA LYS A 74 -0.13 0.08 7.27
C LYS A 74 -0.49 1.23 8.20
N ARG A 75 -1.77 1.62 8.20
CA ARG A 75 -2.31 2.57 9.17
C ARG A 75 -2.79 1.79 10.38
N GLU A 76 -2.32 2.20 11.56
CA GLU A 76 -2.88 1.73 12.82
C GLU A 76 -4.36 2.08 12.84
N ALA A 77 -5.22 1.10 13.13
CA ALA A 77 -6.62 1.40 13.41
C ALA A 77 -6.61 2.37 14.59
N SER A 78 -7.06 3.61 14.37
CA SER A 78 -7.18 4.59 15.45
C SER A 78 -7.96 3.91 16.57
N GLY A 79 -7.32 3.71 17.73
CA GLY A 79 -7.90 3.11 18.92
C GLY A 79 -9.07 3.94 19.41
N GLY A 80 -10.21 3.82 18.72
CA GLY A 80 -11.49 4.31 19.17
C GLY A 80 -11.88 3.42 20.33
N SER A 81 -11.66 3.93 21.55
CA SER A 81 -12.32 3.39 22.73
C SER A 81 -13.81 3.58 22.51
N TRP A 82 -14.48 2.53 22.04
CA TRP A 82 -15.94 2.45 21.98
C TRP A 82 -16.44 1.91 23.32
N TRP A 83 -16.15 2.63 24.39
CA TRP A 83 -16.77 2.58 25.72
C TRP A 83 -16.32 3.78 26.55
#